data_AF-A0A9X0HQJ3-F1
#
_entry.id   AF-A0A9X0HQJ3-F1
#
_cell.length_a   1.000
_cell.length_b   1.000
_cell.length_c   1.000
_cell.angle_alpha   90.00
_cell.angle_beta   90.00
_cell.angle_gamma   90.00
#
_symmetry.space_group_name_H-M   'P 1'
#
loop_
_entity.id
_entity.type
_entity.pdbx_description
1 polymer ?
#
loop_
_entity_poly.entity_id
_entity_poly.type
_entity_poly.pdbx_seq_one_letter_code
_entity_poly.pdbx_strand_id
1 'polypeptide(L)'
;MKMSVTTVRRGLYGMFAGGLLAFGSAAIVAPVASAQPAPAPAQDNTCSVSAIANTASTVSASTSNYLSSHPEANEALTEIATQPQEQVTEAFRTYFAENPQVESELKAINEPAAAISSQCGIEVEPTPISEALTDV
;
A
#
# COMPACT_ATOMS: atom_id res chain seq x y z
N MET A 1 -20.39 -18.36 -44.41
CA MET A 1 -20.89 -17.74 -43.17
C MET A 1 -19.88 -16.70 -42.70
N LYS A 2 -20.37 -15.48 -42.45
CA LYS A 2 -19.80 -14.37 -41.66
C LYS A 2 -18.37 -13.90 -41.97
N MET A 3 -18.28 -12.83 -42.76
CA MET A 3 -17.18 -11.88 -42.70
C MET A 3 -17.18 -11.20 -41.32
N SER A 4 -16.09 -11.31 -40.57
CA SER A 4 -15.91 -10.59 -39.31
C SER A 4 -14.93 -9.45 -39.53
N VAL A 5 -15.44 -8.23 -39.34
CA VAL A 5 -14.76 -6.96 -39.58
C VAL A 5 -13.79 -6.67 -38.44
N THR A 6 -12.49 -6.77 -38.71
CA THR A 6 -11.43 -6.32 -37.79
C THR A 6 -11.35 -4.80 -37.83
N THR A 7 -12.04 -4.12 -36.92
CA THR A 7 -11.92 -2.66 -36.76
C THR A 7 -10.69 -2.35 -35.90
N VAL A 8 -9.55 -2.15 -36.54
CA VAL A 8 -8.35 -1.54 -35.97
C VAL A 8 -8.63 -0.05 -35.78
N ARG A 9 -8.70 0.44 -34.54
CA ARG A 9 -8.67 1.88 -34.24
C ARG A 9 -7.35 2.21 -33.55
N ARG A 10 -6.35 2.50 -34.39
CA ARG A 10 -5.11 3.20 -34.08
C ARG A 10 -5.37 4.71 -34.12
N GLY A 11 -4.70 5.46 -33.26
CA GLY A 11 -4.59 6.92 -33.30
C GLY A 11 -5.59 7.60 -32.36
N LEU A 12 -5.23 8.59 -31.55
CA LEU A 12 -4.22 9.62 -31.82
C LEU A 12 -3.69 10.16 -30.48
N TYR A 13 -2.37 10.10 -30.32
CA TYR A 13 -1.63 10.78 -29.26
C TYR A 13 -1.78 12.30 -29.42
N GLY A 14 -1.85 12.99 -28.28
CA GLY A 14 -2.09 14.42 -28.18
C GLY A 14 -1.04 15.29 -28.86
N MET A 15 -1.50 16.39 -29.44
CA MET A 15 -0.67 17.49 -29.91
C MET A 15 -1.10 18.74 -29.16
N PHE A 16 -0.35 19.08 -28.11
CA PHE A 16 -0.36 20.42 -27.52
C PHE A 16 0.44 21.33 -28.45
N ALA A 17 -0.23 22.20 -29.20
CA ALA A 17 0.38 23.30 -29.93
C ALA A 17 -0.59 24.49 -29.94
N GLY A 18 -0.09 25.66 -29.55
CA GLY A 18 -0.86 26.82 -29.12
C GLY A 18 -1.63 27.58 -30.20
N GLY A 19 -2.31 28.65 -29.75
CA GLY A 19 -2.96 29.62 -30.62
C GLY A 19 -3.80 30.62 -29.82
N LEU A 20 -3.30 31.84 -29.70
CA LEU A 20 -4.02 33.02 -29.24
C LEU A 20 -5.09 33.45 -30.26
N LEU A 21 -6.10 34.20 -29.76
CA LEU A 21 -7.07 35.06 -30.47
C LEU A 21 -8.32 34.38 -31.07
N ALA A 22 -9.51 34.78 -30.59
CA ALA A 22 -10.49 35.53 -31.38
C ALA A 22 -11.84 35.68 -30.66
N PHE A 23 -12.43 36.85 -30.81
CA PHE A 23 -13.69 37.31 -30.27
C PHE A 23 -14.91 36.64 -30.96
N GLY A 24 -15.97 36.43 -30.18
CA GLY A 24 -17.36 36.57 -30.64
C GLY A 24 -18.03 35.32 -31.21
N SER A 25 -18.99 34.77 -30.47
CA SER A 25 -20.32 34.29 -30.93
C SER A 25 -21.10 33.76 -29.73
N ALA A 26 -22.35 34.20 -29.58
CA ALA A 26 -23.23 33.91 -28.45
C ALA A 26 -23.41 32.40 -28.21
N ALA A 27 -22.81 31.89 -27.13
CA ALA A 27 -23.14 30.58 -26.59
C ALA A 27 -24.32 30.74 -25.62
N ILE A 28 -25.50 30.31 -26.04
CA ILE A 28 -26.52 29.87 -25.07
C ILE A 28 -25.95 28.62 -24.43
N VAL A 29 -25.18 28.82 -23.36
CA VAL A 29 -24.76 27.73 -22.47
C VAL A 29 -25.98 27.42 -21.63
N ALA A 30 -26.86 26.57 -22.16
CA ALA A 30 -27.74 25.81 -21.29
C ALA A 30 -26.81 25.06 -20.33
N PRO A 31 -26.96 25.21 -19.00
CA PRO A 31 -26.22 24.36 -18.08
C PRO A 31 -26.75 22.95 -18.34
N VAL A 32 -25.99 22.17 -19.09
CA VAL A 32 -26.08 20.72 -18.97
C VAL A 32 -25.62 20.45 -17.55
N ALA A 33 -26.58 20.44 -16.64
CA ALA A 33 -26.41 19.85 -15.33
C ALA A 33 -26.08 18.39 -15.64
N SER A 34 -24.78 18.08 -15.69
CA SER A 34 -24.29 16.73 -15.58
C SER A 34 -24.81 16.26 -14.22
N ALA A 35 -25.95 15.58 -14.25
CA ALA A 35 -26.37 14.68 -13.20
C ALA A 35 -25.41 13.49 -13.24
N GLN A 36 -24.14 13.74 -12.93
CA GLN A 36 -23.26 12.71 -12.42
C GLN A 36 -23.97 12.19 -11.17
N PRO A 37 -24.29 10.88 -11.09
CA PRO A 37 -24.71 10.29 -9.85
C PRO A 37 -23.74 10.76 -8.77
N ALA A 38 -24.28 11.33 -7.68
CA ALA A 38 -23.47 11.61 -6.51
C ALA A 38 -22.64 10.34 -6.22
N PRO A 39 -21.33 10.46 -5.92
CA PRO A 39 -20.55 9.30 -5.52
C PRO A 39 -21.35 8.55 -4.47
N ALA A 40 -21.63 7.27 -4.71
CA ALA A 40 -22.23 6.44 -3.68
C ALA A 40 -21.40 6.63 -2.40
N PRO A 41 -22.02 6.74 -1.22
CA PRO A 41 -21.27 6.84 0.02
C PRO A 41 -20.21 5.75 0.01
N ALA A 42 -18.94 6.14 0.17
CA ALA A 42 -17.83 5.21 0.16
C ALA A 42 -18.17 4.12 1.18
N GLN A 43 -18.46 2.91 0.71
CA GLN A 43 -18.53 1.79 1.63
C GLN A 43 -17.16 1.71 2.28
N ASP A 44 -17.16 1.66 3.61
CA ASP A 44 -15.95 1.44 4.38
C ASP A 44 -15.43 0.04 4.02
N ASN A 45 -14.54 0.00 3.03
CA ASN A 45 -13.94 -1.21 2.48
C ASN A 45 -12.61 -1.52 3.18
N THR A 46 -12.34 -0.96 4.36
CA THR A 46 -11.12 -1.19 5.14
C THR A 46 -10.87 -2.68 5.40
N CYS A 47 -11.94 -3.46 5.55
CA CYS A 47 -11.87 -4.92 5.70
C CYS A 47 -12.04 -5.72 4.40
N SER A 48 -12.03 -5.05 3.24
CA SER A 48 -11.95 -5.77 1.96
C SER A 48 -10.58 -6.44 1.82
N VAL A 49 -10.53 -7.61 1.18
CA VAL A 49 -9.27 -8.32 0.89
C VAL A 49 -8.26 -7.42 0.18
N SER A 50 -8.73 -6.57 -0.74
CA SER A 50 -7.92 -5.57 -1.42
C SER A 50 -7.32 -4.52 -0.48
N ALA A 51 -8.08 -4.04 0.51
CA ALA A 51 -7.56 -3.06 1.47
C ALA A 51 -6.52 -3.68 2.40
N ILE A 52 -6.75 -4.90 2.89
CA ILE A 52 -5.79 -5.64 3.71
C ILE A 52 -4.48 -5.88 2.95
N ALA A 53 -4.57 -6.33 1.69
CA ALA A 53 -3.39 -6.53 0.85
C ALA A 53 -2.63 -5.23 0.57
N ASN A 54 -3.34 -4.11 0.36
CA ASN A 54 -2.70 -2.80 0.19
C ASN A 54 -1.97 -2.34 1.45
N THR A 55 -2.54 -2.59 2.63
CA THR A 55 -1.88 -2.29 3.90
C THR A 55 -0.65 -3.15 4.10
N ALA A 56 -0.75 -4.46 3.88
CA ALA A 56 0.41 -5.37 3.96
C ALA A 56 1.53 -4.95 2.99
N SER A 57 1.18 -4.58 1.76
CA SER A 57 2.13 -4.05 0.77
C SER A 57 2.81 -2.76 1.26
N THR A 58 2.04 -1.84 1.83
CA THR A 58 2.56 -0.56 2.36
C THR A 58 3.49 -0.79 3.55
N VAL A 59 3.11 -1.65 4.50
CA VAL A 59 3.94 -2.03 5.65
C VAL A 59 5.25 -2.67 5.16
N SER A 60 5.16 -3.62 4.22
CA SER A 60 6.34 -4.29 3.65
C SER A 60 7.28 -3.30 2.94
N ALA A 61 6.73 -2.35 2.19
CA ALA A 61 7.51 -1.31 1.52
C ALA A 61 8.20 -0.38 2.55
N SER A 62 7.49 0.03 3.60
CA SER A 62 8.03 0.84 4.69
C SER A 62 9.14 0.11 5.45
N THR A 63 8.95 -1.17 5.78
CA THR A 63 9.99 -2.02 6.38
C THR A 63 11.21 -2.12 5.47
N SER A 64 11.01 -2.33 4.16
CA SER A 64 12.12 -2.40 3.19
C SER A 64 12.91 -1.09 3.14
N ASN A 65 12.22 0.05 3.11
CA ASN A 65 12.86 1.37 3.12
C ASN A 65 13.64 1.59 4.43
N TYR A 66 13.05 1.23 5.57
CA TYR A 66 13.67 1.32 6.87
C TYR A 66 14.96 0.49 6.95
N LEU A 67 14.90 -0.79 6.60
CA LEU A 67 16.05 -1.67 6.65
C LEU A 67 17.15 -1.24 5.67
N SER A 68 16.77 -0.77 4.47
CA SER A 68 17.74 -0.21 3.51
C SER A 68 18.48 1.03 4.04
N SER A 69 17.80 1.87 4.83
CA SER A 69 18.44 3.03 5.47
C SER A 69 19.15 2.71 6.78
N HIS A 70 18.98 1.50 7.32
CA HIS A 70 19.61 1.02 8.55
C HIS A 70 20.40 -0.27 8.27
N PRO A 71 21.56 -0.17 7.58
CA PRO A 71 22.31 -1.34 7.12
C PRO A 71 22.76 -2.27 8.25
N GLU A 72 23.10 -1.70 9.42
CA GLU A 72 23.47 -2.47 10.61
C GLU A 72 22.30 -3.33 11.12
N ALA A 73 21.11 -2.74 11.24
CA ALA A 73 19.91 -3.46 11.63
C ALA A 73 19.49 -4.49 10.57
N ASN A 74 19.61 -4.14 9.29
CA ASN A 74 19.31 -5.07 8.21
C ASN A 74 20.21 -6.30 8.22
N GLU A 75 21.52 -6.12 8.43
CA GLU A 75 22.47 -7.23 8.53
C GLU A 75 22.17 -8.12 9.74
N ALA A 76 22.00 -7.53 10.93
CA ALA A 76 21.72 -8.27 12.15
C ALA A 76 20.39 -9.06 12.06
N LEU A 77 19.31 -8.41 11.60
CA LEU A 77 18.01 -9.07 11.45
C LEU A 77 18.03 -10.13 10.34
N THR A 78 18.84 -9.95 9.30
CA THR A 78 19.06 -10.99 8.27
C THR A 78 19.77 -12.21 8.85
N GLU A 79 20.83 -12.01 9.64
CA GLU A 79 21.53 -13.12 10.31
C GLU A 79 20.59 -13.88 11.26
N ILE A 80 19.83 -13.16 12.08
CA ILE A 80 18.81 -13.74 12.95
C ILE A 80 17.80 -14.57 12.14
N ALA A 81 17.32 -14.05 11.01
CA ALA A 81 16.35 -14.75 10.16
C ALA A 81 16.88 -16.06 9.55
N THR A 82 18.21 -16.28 9.53
CA THR A 82 18.80 -17.56 9.08
C THR A 82 18.89 -18.63 10.18
N GLN A 83 18.61 -18.27 11.44
CA GLN A 83 18.66 -19.20 12.56
C GLN A 83 17.52 -20.24 12.49
N PRO A 84 17.65 -21.38 13.19
CA PRO A 84 16.57 -22.36 13.29
C PRO A 84 15.27 -21.73 13.83
N GLN A 85 14.12 -22.18 13.33
CA GLN A 85 12.81 -21.63 13.71
C GLN A 85 12.54 -21.69 15.22
N GLU A 86 13.14 -22.62 15.95
CA GLU A 86 12.97 -22.73 17.39
C GLU A 86 13.69 -21.61 18.17
N GLN A 87 14.65 -20.91 17.55
CA GLN A 87 15.50 -19.90 18.18
C GLN A 87 15.27 -18.49 17.63
N VAL A 88 14.73 -18.37 16.41
CA VAL A 88 14.62 -17.10 15.69
C VAL A 88 13.83 -16.03 16.45
N THR A 89 12.69 -16.39 17.08
CA THR A 89 11.86 -15.44 17.81
C THR A 89 12.58 -14.87 19.04
N GLU A 90 13.30 -15.72 19.79
CA GLU A 90 14.07 -15.28 20.96
C GLU A 90 15.28 -14.42 20.56
N ALA A 91 15.92 -14.74 19.43
CA ALA A 91 17.01 -13.94 18.89
C ALA A 91 16.54 -12.55 18.44
N PHE A 92 15.36 -12.44 17.79
CA PHE A 92 14.74 -11.14 17.49
C PHE A 92 14.43 -10.35 18.77
N ARG A 93 13.87 -10.99 19.80
CA ARG A 93 13.59 -10.34 21.10
C ARG A 93 14.85 -9.82 21.77
N THR A 94 15.91 -10.62 21.80
CA THR A 94 17.21 -10.22 22.36
C THR A 94 17.75 -9.01 21.62
N TYR A 95 17.73 -9.03 20.29
CA TYR A 95 18.16 -7.91 19.48
C TYR A 95 17.33 -6.64 19.75
N PHE A 96 16.01 -6.74 19.83
CA PHE A 96 15.14 -5.59 20.11
C PHE A 96 15.34 -5.03 21.52
N ALA A 97 15.56 -5.88 22.53
CA ALA A 97 15.90 -5.45 23.88
C ALA A 97 17.21 -4.66 23.95
N GLU A 98 18.19 -5.02 23.12
CA GLU A 98 19.46 -4.30 22.98
C GLU A 98 19.35 -3.04 22.09
N ASN A 99 18.36 -3.01 21.20
CA ASN A 99 18.13 -1.97 20.20
C ASN A 99 16.70 -1.40 20.28
N PRO A 100 16.33 -0.71 21.38
CA PRO A 100 14.97 -0.26 21.63
C PRO A 100 14.47 0.78 20.63
N GLN A 101 15.39 1.52 19.99
CA GLN A 101 15.04 2.43 18.90
C GLN A 101 14.52 1.66 17.67
N VAL A 102 15.23 0.60 17.28
CA VAL A 102 14.86 -0.23 16.11
C VAL A 102 13.53 -0.93 16.35
N GLU A 103 13.32 -1.43 17.56
CA GLU A 103 12.05 -2.00 17.99
C GLU A 103 10.90 -0.99 17.83
N SER A 104 11.05 0.21 18.41
CA SER A 104 10.01 1.24 18.37
C SER A 104 9.68 1.69 16.95
N GLU A 105 10.69 1.82 16.09
CA GLU A 105 10.51 2.25 14.70
C GLU A 105 9.83 1.15 13.86
N LEU A 106 10.25 -0.11 14.00
CA LEU A 106 9.59 -1.24 13.35
C LEU A 106 8.17 -1.45 13.87
N LYS A 107 7.91 -1.26 15.17
CA LYS A 107 6.56 -1.31 15.74
C LYS A 107 5.67 -0.23 15.11
N ALA A 108 6.16 1.00 15.00
CA ALA A 108 5.43 2.09 14.34
C ALA A 108 5.14 1.81 12.85
N ILE A 109 6.07 1.15 12.14
CA ILE A 109 5.86 0.72 10.74
C ILE A 109 4.75 -0.34 10.63
N ASN A 110 4.62 -1.22 11.63
CA ASN A 110 3.66 -2.33 11.63
C ASN A 110 2.29 -2.00 12.25
N GLU A 111 2.14 -0.84 12.90
CA GLU A 111 0.86 -0.35 13.47
C GLU A 111 -0.34 -0.48 12.51
N PRO A 112 -0.24 -0.11 11.21
CA PRO A 112 -1.37 -0.25 10.28
C PRO A 112 -1.87 -1.69 10.12
N ALA A 113 -0.96 -2.68 10.19
CA ALA A 113 -1.33 -4.09 10.11
C ALA A 113 -2.06 -4.55 11.38
N ALA A 114 -1.57 -4.14 12.55
CA ALA A 114 -2.22 -4.42 13.84
C ALA A 114 -3.61 -3.77 13.92
N ALA A 115 -3.74 -2.54 13.44
CA ALA A 115 -5.00 -1.81 13.38
C ALA A 115 -6.01 -2.52 12.45
N ILE A 116 -5.60 -3.05 11.30
CA ILE A 116 -6.51 -3.79 10.41
C ILE A 116 -6.87 -5.17 10.99
N SER A 117 -5.92 -5.89 11.59
CA SER A 117 -6.21 -7.19 12.22
C SER A 117 -7.27 -7.04 13.31
N SER A 118 -7.12 -6.05 14.20
CA SER A 118 -8.09 -5.76 15.26
C SER A 118 -9.45 -5.27 14.77
N GLN A 119 -9.48 -4.41 13.75
CA GLN A 119 -10.74 -3.87 13.19
C GLN A 119 -11.51 -4.90 12.36
N CYS A 120 -10.82 -5.78 11.64
CA CYS A 120 -11.44 -6.71 10.70
C CYS A 120 -11.61 -8.13 11.25
N GLY A 121 -11.10 -8.42 12.46
CA GLY A 121 -11.22 -9.73 13.09
C GLY A 121 -10.51 -10.84 12.30
N ILE A 122 -9.40 -10.51 11.64
CA ILE A 122 -8.66 -11.44 10.79
C ILE A 122 -7.45 -11.92 11.56
N GLU A 123 -7.39 -13.25 11.73
CA GLU A 123 -6.25 -13.95 12.28
C GLU A 123 -5.19 -14.10 11.17
N VAL A 124 -4.16 -13.27 11.25
CA VAL A 124 -2.98 -13.37 10.38
C VAL A 124 -1.98 -14.30 11.06
N GLU A 125 -1.39 -15.22 10.29
CA GLU A 125 -0.28 -16.04 10.79
C GLU A 125 0.87 -15.10 11.18
N PRO A 126 1.27 -15.06 12.46
CA PRO A 126 2.32 -14.16 12.92
C PRO A 126 3.65 -14.48 12.23
N THR A 127 4.37 -13.46 11.82
CA THR A 127 5.80 -13.64 11.50
C THR A 127 6.62 -13.66 12.80
N PRO A 128 7.81 -14.27 12.82
CA PRO A 128 8.68 -14.24 14.01
C PRO A 128 8.95 -12.82 14.54
N ILE A 129 9.02 -11.85 13.64
CA ILE A 129 9.17 -10.43 13.99
C ILE A 129 7.90 -9.91 14.69
N SER A 130 6.72 -10.20 14.15
CA SER A 130 5.45 -9.80 14.77
C SER A 130 5.25 -10.42 16.16
N GLU A 131 5.61 -11.69 16.34
CA GLU A 131 5.59 -12.38 17.64
C GLU A 131 6.58 -11.78 18.65
N ALA A 132 7.75 -11.38 18.19
CA ALA A 132 8.73 -10.71 19.04
C ALA A 132 8.24 -9.34 19.54
N LEU A 133 7.45 -8.62 18.74
CA LEU A 133 6.98 -7.26 19.03
C LEU A 133 5.68 -7.19 19.86
N THR A 134 4.93 -8.30 20.00
CA THR A 134 3.61 -8.32 20.67
C THR A 134 3.64 -8.76 22.14
N ASP A 135 4.74 -9.35 22.61
CA ASP A 135 4.88 -9.93 23.96
C ASP A 135 5.52 -8.98 25.02
N VAL A 136 5.55 -7.66 24.75
CA VAL A 136 6.08 -6.62 25.66
C VAL A 136 4.98 -5.69 26.16
#